data_AF-A0AAU0RAV3-F1
#
_entry.id   AF-A0AAU0RAV3-F1
#
_cell.length_a   1.000
_cell.length_b   1.000
_cell.length_c   1.000
_cell.angle_alpha   90.00
_cell.angle_beta   90.00
_cell.angle_gamma   90.00
#
_symmetry.space_group_name_H-M   'P 1'
#
loop_
_entity.id
_entity.type
_entity.pdbx_description
1 polymer ?
#
loop_
_entity_poly.entity_id
_entity_poly.type
_entity_poly.pdbx_seq_one_letter_code
_entity_poly.pdbx_strand_id
1 'polypeptide(L)'
;MPPVLKMVSGLRATARPVLEGVASNALTNADLVQKAATKAEAAIVGTGRFAGTAKHEYATALLERYQNIFGDRGLQFKVPFNNGLGNRGVLDVLDNANGIIYDWKFGYPGMPPAQLNMTQQMLKYQRNFGLPTQIVKP
;
A
#
# COMPACT_ATOMS: atom_id res chain seq x y z
N MET A 1 -44.03 -64.64 -0.42
CA MET A 1 -43.73 -64.31 -1.82
C MET A 1 -43.02 -62.95 -1.86
N PRO A 2 -41.78 -62.84 -2.36
CA PRO A 2 -41.15 -61.57 -2.78
C PRO A 2 -41.62 -61.22 -4.22
N PRO A 3 -41.18 -60.15 -4.95
CA PRO A 3 -40.15 -59.10 -4.73
C PRO A 3 -40.73 -57.64 -4.98
N VAL A 4 -40.03 -56.50 -4.99
CA VAL A 4 -39.02 -56.01 -5.97
C VAL A 4 -38.33 -54.72 -5.44
N LEU A 5 -37.01 -54.77 -5.50
CA LEU A 5 -36.06 -53.66 -5.41
C LEU A 5 -36.09 -52.84 -6.71
N LYS A 6 -36.26 -51.51 -6.62
CA LYS A 6 -35.81 -50.56 -7.67
C LYS A 6 -34.74 -49.66 -7.08
N MET A 7 -33.49 -49.91 -7.50
CA MET A 7 -32.41 -48.94 -7.37
C MET A 7 -32.71 -47.74 -8.28
N VAL A 8 -32.58 -46.53 -7.74
CA VAL A 8 -32.22 -45.36 -8.55
C VAL A 8 -31.04 -44.66 -7.91
N SER A 9 -29.96 -44.67 -8.70
CA SER A 9 -28.70 -43.98 -8.53
C SER A 9 -28.91 -42.49 -8.27
N GLY A 10 -28.44 -42.03 -7.12
CA GLY A 10 -28.26 -40.62 -6.80
C GLY A 10 -26.82 -40.40 -6.36
N LEU A 11 -25.95 -40.13 -7.33
CA LEU A 11 -24.56 -39.72 -7.15
C LEU A 11 -24.53 -38.44 -6.29
N ARG A 12 -24.35 -38.56 -4.97
CA ARG A 12 -23.99 -37.41 -4.13
C ARG A 12 -22.52 -37.10 -4.41
N ALA A 13 -22.30 -36.11 -5.26
CA ALA A 13 -21.01 -35.44 -5.38
C ALA A 13 -20.68 -34.84 -3.99
N THR A 14 -19.82 -35.53 -3.24
CA THR A 14 -19.17 -34.93 -2.09
C THR A 14 -18.21 -33.89 -2.64
N ALA A 15 -18.62 -32.62 -2.56
CA ALA A 15 -17.75 -31.49 -2.82
C ALA A 15 -16.50 -31.66 -1.95
N ARG A 16 -15.35 -31.87 -2.61
CA ARG A 16 -14.04 -31.80 -1.96
C ARG A 16 -13.91 -30.41 -1.36
N PRO A 17 -13.41 -30.24 -0.12
CA PRO A 17 -13.03 -28.92 0.33
C PRO A 17 -11.97 -28.42 -0.64
N VAL A 18 -12.30 -27.38 -1.41
CA VAL A 18 -11.28 -26.57 -2.07
C VAL A 18 -10.52 -25.97 -0.91
N LEU A 19 -9.29 -26.45 -0.70
CA LEU A 19 -8.36 -25.80 0.21
C LEU A 19 -8.20 -24.37 -0.30
N GLU A 20 -8.86 -23.44 0.39
CA GLU A 20 -8.67 -22.01 0.20
C GLU A 20 -7.18 -21.74 0.21
N GLY A 21 -6.75 -21.03 -0.83
CA GLY A 21 -5.36 -20.98 -1.27
C GLY A 21 -4.39 -20.74 -0.13
N VAL A 22 -3.24 -21.41 -0.22
CA VAL A 22 -2.03 -21.01 0.49
C VAL A 22 -1.85 -19.52 0.21
N ALA A 23 -2.14 -18.68 1.20
CA ALA A 23 -1.85 -17.26 1.12
C ALA A 23 -0.36 -17.16 0.82
N SER A 24 0.00 -16.79 -0.41
CA SER A 24 1.38 -16.54 -0.75
C SER A 24 1.87 -15.48 0.25
N ASN A 25 2.95 -15.77 0.99
CA ASN A 25 3.67 -14.82 1.85
C ASN A 25 4.31 -13.67 1.04
N ALA A 26 3.70 -13.27 -0.08
CA ALA A 26 4.11 -12.20 -0.95
C ALA A 26 3.82 -10.86 -0.26
N LEU A 27 4.83 -10.02 -0.16
CA LEU A 27 4.69 -8.69 0.41
C LEU A 27 3.65 -7.88 -0.37
N THR A 28 2.73 -7.28 0.37
CA THR A 28 1.79 -6.31 -0.20
C THR A 28 2.51 -5.01 -0.54
N ASN A 29 1.89 -4.16 -1.36
CA ASN A 29 2.45 -2.84 -1.65
C ASN A 29 2.57 -1.98 -0.38
N ALA A 30 1.60 -2.05 0.52
CA ALA A 30 1.67 -1.40 1.83
C ALA A 30 2.87 -1.88 2.65
N ASP A 31 3.14 -3.19 2.68
CA ASP A 31 4.30 -3.74 3.38
C ASP A 31 5.62 -3.26 2.77
N LEU A 32 5.70 -3.18 1.43
CA LEU A 32 6.88 -2.68 0.74
C LEU A 32 7.15 -1.22 1.10
N VAL A 33 6.13 -0.37 1.04
CA VAL A 33 6.22 1.06 1.36
C VAL A 33 6.58 1.28 2.83
N GLN A 34 6.01 0.51 3.75
CA GLN A 34 6.36 0.53 5.18
C GLN A 34 7.81 0.10 5.41
N LYS A 35 8.26 -1.00 4.77
CA LYS A 35 9.64 -1.47 4.89
C LYS A 35 10.65 -0.46 4.34
N ALA A 36 10.32 0.22 3.25
CA ALA A 36 11.16 1.29 2.70
C ALA A 36 11.29 2.46 3.69
N ALA A 37 10.18 2.86 4.34
CA ALA A 37 10.20 3.88 5.39
C ALA A 37 11.09 3.48 6.57
N THR A 38 10.92 2.26 7.10
CA THR A 38 11.72 1.77 8.23
C THR A 38 13.21 1.72 7.90
N LYS A 39 13.57 1.29 6.67
CA LYS A 39 14.97 1.30 6.24
C LYS A 39 15.53 2.71 6.09
N ALA A 40 14.73 3.66 5.59
CA ALA A 40 15.14 5.05 5.49
C ALA A 40 15.39 5.68 6.87
N GLU A 41 14.50 5.44 7.83
CA GLU A 41 14.63 5.92 9.21
C GLU A 41 15.90 5.38 9.88
N ALA A 42 16.22 4.10 9.66
CA ALA A 42 17.42 3.47 10.21
C ALA A 42 18.71 3.94 9.52
N ALA A 43 18.68 4.17 8.20
CA ALA A 43 19.86 4.54 7.42
C ALA A 43 20.27 6.01 7.60
N ILE A 44 19.31 6.90 7.86
CA ILE A 44 19.54 8.34 7.91
C ILE A 44 19.32 8.84 9.32
N VAL A 45 20.44 9.13 9.99
CA VAL A 45 20.45 9.71 11.33
C VAL A 45 20.04 11.18 11.26
N GLY A 46 19.26 11.63 12.24
CA GLY A 46 18.90 13.03 12.41
C GLY A 46 17.41 13.31 12.25
N THR A 47 17.05 14.53 12.63
CA THR A 47 15.67 15.02 12.64
C THR A 47 15.58 16.36 11.89
N GLY A 48 14.35 16.82 11.64
CA GLY A 48 14.10 18.07 10.94
C GLY A 48 14.06 17.93 9.42
N ARG A 49 13.91 19.07 8.74
CA ARG A 49 13.54 19.14 7.31
C ARG A 49 14.51 18.37 6.40
N PHE A 50 15.81 18.57 6.57
CA PHE A 50 16.81 17.96 5.68
C PHE A 50 16.90 16.45 5.86
N ALA A 51 16.87 15.97 7.11
CA ALA A 51 16.82 14.53 7.40
C ALA A 51 15.53 13.91 6.84
N GLY A 52 14.40 14.61 6.98
CA GLY A 52 13.13 14.22 6.35
C GLY A 52 13.30 14.06 4.84
N THR A 53 13.74 15.10 4.13
CA THR A 53 13.97 15.04 2.67
C THR A 53 14.86 13.86 2.28
N ALA A 54 15.98 13.66 2.96
CA ALA A 54 16.87 12.54 2.67
C ALA A 54 16.18 11.17 2.87
N LYS A 55 15.31 11.04 3.88
CA LYS A 55 14.54 9.81 4.13
C LYS A 55 13.52 9.53 3.03
N HIS A 56 12.81 10.54 2.53
CA HIS A 56 11.91 10.38 1.37
C HIS A 56 12.69 9.95 0.12
N GLU A 57 13.85 10.56 -0.14
CA GLU A 57 14.74 10.21 -1.27
C GLU A 57 15.21 8.75 -1.16
N TYR A 58 15.66 8.34 0.02
CA TYR A 58 16.12 6.97 0.26
C TYR A 58 15.01 5.93 0.10
N ALA A 59 13.83 6.19 0.69
CA ALA A 59 12.68 5.29 0.58
C ALA A 59 12.21 5.14 -0.89
N THR A 60 12.20 6.24 -1.64
CA THR A 60 11.89 6.24 -3.08
C THR A 60 12.87 5.37 -3.85
N ALA A 61 14.17 5.61 -3.70
CA ALA A 61 15.21 4.86 -4.42
C ALA A 61 15.16 3.34 -4.11
N LEU A 62 14.82 2.97 -2.87
CA LEU A 62 14.63 1.56 -2.51
C LEU A 62 13.48 0.91 -3.26
N LEU A 63 12.34 1.58 -3.39
CA LEU A 63 11.16 1.03 -4.07
C LEU A 63 11.32 1.04 -5.59
N GLU A 64 11.94 2.07 -6.16
CA GLU A 64 12.33 2.10 -7.57
C GLU A 64 13.24 0.90 -7.90
N ARG A 65 14.28 0.69 -7.09
CA ARG A 65 15.16 -0.48 -7.25
C ARG A 65 14.40 -1.79 -7.10
N TYR A 66 13.46 -1.88 -6.17
CA TYR A 66 12.64 -3.08 -6.00
C TYR A 66 11.83 -3.39 -7.26
N GLN A 67 11.12 -2.41 -7.82
CA GLN A 67 10.34 -2.61 -9.05
C GLN A 67 11.23 -2.94 -10.25
N ASN A 68 12.42 -2.35 -10.33
CA ASN A 68 13.39 -2.66 -11.39
C ASN A 68 13.90 -4.12 -11.33
N ILE A 69 13.97 -4.72 -10.14
CA ILE A 69 14.47 -6.09 -9.97
C ILE A 69 13.34 -7.12 -10.07
N PHE A 70 12.19 -6.82 -9.46
CA PHE A 70 11.10 -7.79 -9.27
C PHE A 70 9.87 -7.54 -10.14
N GLY A 71 9.91 -6.50 -10.98
CA GLY A 71 8.82 -6.10 -11.86
C GLY A 71 7.97 -4.96 -11.30
N ASP A 72 7.22 -4.32 -12.19
CA ASP A 72 6.32 -3.22 -11.86
C ASP A 72 5.20 -3.68 -10.91
N ARG A 73 5.04 -2.97 -9.80
CA ARG A 73 4.03 -3.21 -8.76
C ARG A 73 2.90 -2.18 -8.80
N GLY A 74 2.90 -1.30 -9.81
CA GLY A 74 1.94 -0.21 -9.94
C GLY A 74 2.24 0.98 -9.02
N LEU A 75 3.44 1.04 -8.43
CA LEU A 75 3.87 2.14 -7.57
C LEU A 75 4.53 3.23 -8.41
N GLN A 76 3.99 4.44 -8.32
CA GLN A 76 4.59 5.65 -8.87
C GLN A 76 5.08 6.55 -7.74
N PHE A 77 6.25 7.13 -7.90
CA PHE A 77 6.90 7.92 -6.85
C PHE A 77 6.97 9.39 -7.25
N LYS A 78 6.94 10.28 -6.24
CA LYS A 78 7.07 11.74 -6.42
C LYS A 78 6.12 12.30 -7.48
N VAL A 79 4.86 11.84 -7.48
CA VAL A 79 3.88 12.19 -8.51
C VAL A 79 3.44 13.65 -8.32
N PRO A 80 3.78 14.56 -9.25
CA PRO A 80 3.40 15.96 -9.12
C PRO A 80 1.96 16.20 -9.59
N PHE A 81 1.31 17.22 -9.05
CA PHE A 81 0.08 17.78 -9.61
C PHE A 81 0.06 19.30 -9.49
N ASN A 82 -0.59 19.95 -10.46
CA ASN A 82 -0.73 21.40 -10.51
C ASN A 82 -2.09 21.79 -11.12
N ASN A 83 -3.07 22.03 -10.26
CA ASN A 83 -4.44 22.36 -10.63
C ASN A 83 -4.77 23.84 -10.30
N GLY A 84 -3.76 24.71 -10.40
CA GLY A 84 -3.90 26.15 -10.16
C GLY A 84 -3.31 26.64 -8.83
N LEU A 85 -3.44 27.95 -8.59
CA LEU A 85 -2.86 28.62 -7.43
C LEU A 85 -3.36 28.00 -6.11
N GLY A 86 -2.44 27.60 -5.24
CA GLY A 86 -2.77 26.93 -3.97
C GLY A 86 -3.15 25.45 -4.09
N ASN A 87 -3.40 24.93 -5.30
CA ASN A 87 -3.78 23.54 -5.54
C ASN A 87 -2.70 22.75 -6.30
N ARG A 88 -1.50 22.72 -5.70
CA ARG A 88 -0.34 21.97 -6.20
C ARG A 88 0.30 21.15 -5.09
N GLY A 89 1.02 20.11 -5.47
CA GLY A 89 1.73 19.23 -4.55
C GLY A 89 2.44 18.09 -5.25
N VAL A 90 3.08 17.24 -4.44
CA VAL A 90 3.78 16.04 -4.90
C VAL A 90 3.39 14.92 -3.93
N LEU A 91 2.86 13.83 -4.46
CA LEU A 91 2.58 12.62 -3.69
C LEU A 91 3.88 11.88 -3.47
N ASP A 92 4.06 11.27 -2.30
CA ASP A 92 5.22 10.40 -2.06
C ASP A 92 5.11 9.13 -2.91
N VAL A 93 4.02 8.37 -2.73
CA VAL A 93 3.75 7.14 -3.47
C VAL A 93 2.28 7.08 -3.89
N LEU A 94 2.03 6.91 -5.17
CA LEU A 94 0.73 6.56 -5.73
C LEU A 94 0.73 5.08 -6.11
N ASP A 95 -0.13 4.31 -5.47
CA ASP A 95 -0.34 2.90 -5.77
C ASP A 95 -1.55 2.76 -6.70
N ASN A 96 -1.29 2.76 -8.00
CA ASN A 96 -2.33 2.66 -9.02
C ASN A 96 -2.98 1.27 -9.04
N ALA A 97 -2.28 0.23 -8.56
CA ALA A 97 -2.80 -1.12 -8.52
C ALA A 97 -3.92 -1.26 -7.45
N ASN A 98 -3.75 -0.60 -6.31
CA ASN A 98 -4.72 -0.68 -5.20
C ASN A 98 -5.58 0.57 -5.02
N GLY A 99 -5.32 1.64 -5.79
CA GLY A 99 -6.08 2.89 -5.70
C GLY A 99 -5.88 3.60 -4.36
N ILE A 100 -4.62 3.71 -3.90
CA ILE A 100 -4.29 4.34 -2.61
C ILE A 100 -3.06 5.24 -2.74
N ILE A 101 -3.04 6.32 -1.95
CA ILE A 101 -1.89 7.21 -1.83
C ILE A 101 -1.20 6.90 -0.50
N TYR A 102 0.07 6.51 -0.53
CA TYR A 102 0.88 6.43 0.69
C TYR A 102 1.66 7.72 0.87
N ASP A 103 1.67 8.25 2.08
CA ASP A 103 2.42 9.45 2.46
C ASP A 103 3.29 9.17 3.68
N TRP A 104 4.60 9.34 3.52
CA TRP A 104 5.56 9.07 4.59
C TRP A 104 5.61 10.26 5.56
N LYS A 105 5.56 9.97 6.86
CA LYS A 105 5.67 10.97 7.91
C LYS A 105 6.81 10.64 8.87
N PHE A 106 8.02 10.99 8.46
CA PHE A 106 9.22 10.91 9.31
C PHE A 106 9.21 11.99 10.40
N GLY A 107 9.55 11.62 11.63
CA GLY A 107 9.72 12.59 12.73
C GLY A 107 8.43 13.08 13.42
N TYR A 108 7.32 12.34 13.33
CA TYR A 108 6.06 12.65 14.02
C TYR A 108 5.66 11.59 15.06
N PRO A 109 6.50 11.24 16.05
CA PRO A 109 6.22 10.12 16.96
C PRO A 109 4.90 10.30 17.74
N GLY A 110 4.59 11.53 18.19
CA GLY A 110 3.43 11.82 19.03
C GLY A 110 2.08 11.98 18.32
N MET A 111 2.03 11.99 16.99
CA MET A 111 0.76 12.11 16.25
C MET A 111 0.32 10.77 15.66
N PRO A 112 -0.90 10.30 15.92
CA PRO A 112 -1.41 9.08 15.32
C PRO A 112 -1.64 9.26 13.81
N PRO A 113 -1.46 8.19 13.00
CA PRO A 113 -1.73 8.21 11.56
C PRO A 113 -3.09 8.81 11.20
N ALA A 114 -4.15 8.48 11.96
CA ALA A 114 -5.48 9.01 11.73
C ALA A 114 -5.55 10.55 11.79
N GLN A 115 -4.83 11.17 12.74
CA GLN A 115 -4.78 12.64 12.85
C GLN A 115 -3.99 13.27 11.70
N LEU A 116 -2.87 12.65 11.31
CA LEU A 116 -2.07 13.10 10.16
C LEU A 116 -2.86 12.98 8.85
N ASN A 117 -3.72 11.97 8.74
CA ASN A 117 -4.59 11.75 7.58
C ASN A 117 -5.67 12.83 7.42
N MET A 118 -5.95 13.60 8.47
CA MET A 118 -6.92 14.70 8.46
C MET A 118 -6.28 16.07 8.22
N THR A 119 -4.97 16.13 7.97
CA THR A 119 -4.30 17.39 7.65
C THR A 119 -4.76 17.95 6.31
N GLN A 120 -4.69 19.27 6.14
CA GLN A 120 -5.04 19.95 4.88
C GLN A 120 -4.28 19.39 3.67
N GLN A 121 -3.04 18.93 3.87
CA GLN A 121 -2.26 18.26 2.83
C GLN A 121 -2.94 16.98 2.35
N MET A 122 -3.33 16.10 3.28
CA MET A 122 -3.94 14.81 2.95
C MET A 122 -5.34 14.97 2.36
N LEU A 123 -6.17 15.86 2.93
CA LEU A 123 -7.48 16.18 2.37
C LEU A 123 -7.37 16.77 0.95
N LYS A 124 -6.32 17.56 0.67
CA LYS A 124 -6.03 18.05 -0.67
C LYS A 124 -5.66 16.91 -1.62
N TYR A 125 -4.84 15.95 -1.19
CA TYR A 125 -4.47 14.80 -2.02
C TYR A 125 -5.70 13.94 -2.34
N GLN A 126 -6.49 13.59 -1.34
CA GLN A 126 -7.74 12.84 -1.52
C GLN A 126 -8.69 13.52 -2.50
N ARG A 127 -8.88 14.85 -2.39
CA ARG A 127 -9.75 15.62 -3.29
C ARG A 127 -9.27 15.62 -4.74
N ASN A 128 -7.97 15.75 -4.98
CA ASN A 128 -7.42 15.87 -6.34
C ASN A 128 -7.37 14.52 -7.07
N PHE A 129 -7.26 13.41 -6.34
CA PHE A 129 -7.11 12.08 -6.95
C PHE A 129 -8.35 11.20 -6.77
N GLY A 130 -9.28 11.55 -5.88
CA GLY A 130 -10.43 10.71 -5.55
C GLY A 130 -10.06 9.40 -4.85
N LEU A 131 -8.86 9.33 -4.26
CA LEU A 131 -8.31 8.14 -3.62
C LEU A 131 -8.11 8.38 -2.11
N PRO A 132 -8.24 7.32 -1.28
CA PRO A 132 -7.84 7.41 0.13
C PRO A 132 -6.32 7.62 0.27
N THR A 133 -5.93 8.23 1.40
CA THR A 133 -4.52 8.31 1.81
C THR A 133 -4.28 7.39 3.00
N GLN A 134 -3.09 6.79 3.06
CA GLN A 134 -2.58 6.04 4.19
C GLN A 134 -1.24 6.64 4.63
N ILE A 135 -1.19 7.06 5.89
CA ILE A 135 0.02 7.58 6.50
C ILE A 135 0.94 6.40 6.87
N VAL A 136 2.19 6.48 6.42
CA VAL A 136 3.23 5.51 6.71
C VAL A 136 4.24 6.14 7.67
N LYS A 137 4.34 5.56 8.87
CA LYS A 137 5.28 5.98 9.91
C LYS A 137 6.24 4.83 10.23
N PRO A 138 7.56 5.04 10.16
CA PRO A 138 8.53 4.07 10.64
C PRO A 138 8.62 4.02 12.17
#